data_AF-A0A8C9JDG7-F1
#
_entry.id   AF-A0A8C9JDG7-F1
#
_cell.length_a   1.000
_cell.length_b   1.000
_cell.length_c   1.000
_cell.angle_alpha   90.00
_cell.angle_beta   90.00
_cell.angle_gamma   90.00
#
_symmetry.space_group_name_H-M   'P 1'
#
loop_
_entity.id
_entity.type
_entity.pdbx_description
1 polymer ?
#
loop_
_entity_poly.entity_id
_entity_poly.type
_entity_poly.pdbx_seq_one_letter_code
_entity_poly.pdbx_strand_id
1 'polypeptide(L)'
;MAFSSPELQAQIEARGLAPLHWADDDGNPTEQYPLNPNGSPGGVAGVCSLDGRHLALMPHPERAVRLWQWAWQPPPFDALTTSPWLQLFINARNWTQEGGC
;
A
#
# COMPACT_ATOMS: atom_id res chain seq x y z
N MET A 1 10.52 4.60 -5.68
CA MET A 1 9.75 5.72 -6.28
C MET A 1 10.61 6.96 -6.19
N ALA A 2 10.64 7.79 -7.23
CA ALA A 2 11.37 9.05 -7.23
C ALA A 2 10.43 10.15 -7.71
N PHE A 3 10.36 11.26 -6.97
CA PHE A 3 9.58 12.43 -7.34
C PHE A 3 10.44 13.40 -8.15
N SER A 4 9.83 14.08 -9.12
CA SER A 4 10.56 15.05 -9.96
C SER A 4 11.00 16.31 -9.19
N SER A 5 10.33 16.63 -8.07
CA SER A 5 10.73 17.70 -7.16
C SER A 5 10.20 17.46 -5.74
N PRO A 6 10.83 18.07 -4.71
CA PRO A 6 10.35 18.02 -3.33
C PRO A 6 8.96 18.64 -3.13
N GLU A 7 8.62 19.68 -3.91
CA GLU A 7 7.32 20.35 -3.83
C GLU A 7 6.20 19.45 -4.32
N LEU A 8 6.47 18.64 -5.37
CA LEU A 8 5.51 17.66 -5.85
C LEU A 8 5.26 16.57 -4.80
N GLN A 9 6.32 16.07 -4.17
CA GLN A 9 6.19 15.10 -3.09
C GLN A 9 5.33 15.68 -1.95
N ALA A 10 5.66 16.87 -1.46
CA ALA A 10 4.92 17.54 -0.41
C ALA A 10 3.44 17.75 -0.77
N GLN A 11 3.14 18.07 -2.04
CA GLN A 11 1.75 18.20 -2.51
C GLN A 11 1.01 16.85 -2.53
N ILE A 12 1.66 15.77 -2.95
CA ILE A 12 1.07 14.42 -2.96
C ILE A 12 0.76 13.99 -1.53
N GLU A 13 1.70 14.16 -0.60
CA GLU A 13 1.53 13.80 0.81
C GLU A 13 0.46 14.66 1.48
N ALA A 14 0.51 15.99 1.33
CA ALA A 14 -0.45 16.91 1.93
C ALA A 14 -1.89 16.70 1.41
N ARG A 15 -2.05 16.16 0.20
CA ARG A 15 -3.36 15.82 -0.38
C ARG A 15 -3.81 14.39 -0.06
N GLY A 16 -3.03 13.62 0.71
CA GLY A 16 -3.34 12.23 1.03
C GLY A 16 -3.30 11.29 -0.18
N LEU A 17 -2.53 11.64 -1.22
CA LEU A 17 -2.44 10.86 -2.46
C LEU A 17 -1.36 9.76 -2.39
N ALA A 18 -0.69 9.60 -1.25
CA ALA A 18 0.23 8.51 -0.95
C ALA A 18 -0.36 7.61 0.15
N PRO A 19 -1.28 6.67 -0.17
CA PRO A 19 -1.96 5.87 0.85
C PRO A 19 -1.14 4.73 1.44
N LEU A 20 0.01 4.38 0.84
CA LEU A 20 0.87 3.27 1.28
C LEU A 20 2.29 3.77 1.51
N HIS A 21 2.85 3.39 2.66
CA HIS A 21 4.24 3.66 3.03
C HIS A 21 4.93 2.36 3.53
N TRP A 22 6.21 2.22 3.24
CA TRP A 22 7.11 1.31 3.97
C TRP A 22 7.26 1.82 5.39
N ALA A 23 7.18 0.91 6.35
CA ALA A 23 7.23 1.24 7.77
C ALA A 23 8.35 0.47 8.47
N ASP A 24 8.86 1.05 9.56
CA ASP A 24 9.71 0.35 10.51
C ASP A 24 8.90 -0.59 11.44
N ASP A 25 9.59 -1.25 12.36
CA ASP A 25 8.98 -2.21 13.28
C ASP A 25 8.00 -1.55 14.28
N ASP A 26 8.11 -0.22 14.48
CA ASP A 26 7.20 0.58 15.30
C ASP A 26 5.98 1.09 14.49
N GLY A 27 5.97 0.84 13.18
CA GLY A 27 4.90 1.25 12.26
C GLY A 27 5.04 2.67 11.72
N ASN A 28 6.19 3.33 11.93
CA ASN A 28 6.44 4.67 11.39
C ASN A 28 6.98 4.58 9.96
N PRO A 29 6.59 5.51 9.04
CA PRO A 29 7.19 5.56 7.71
C PRO A 29 8.71 5.65 7.76
N THR A 30 9.39 4.87 6.91
CA THR A 30 10.86 4.78 6.94
C THR A 30 11.50 4.83 5.55
N GLU A 31 12.71 5.37 5.50
CA GLU A 31 13.59 5.34 4.32
C GLU A 31 14.77 4.36 4.50
N GLN A 32 14.85 3.69 5.67
CA GLN A 32 15.98 2.85 6.03
C GLN A 32 15.91 1.48 5.35
N TYR A 33 16.97 1.09 4.65
CA TYR A 33 17.12 -0.27 4.13
C TYR A 33 17.41 -1.27 5.28
N PRO A 34 16.81 -2.48 5.29
CA PRO A 34 15.94 -3.07 4.25
C PRO A 34 14.43 -2.81 4.43
N LEU A 35 14.01 -2.14 5.50
CA LEU A 35 12.59 -1.89 5.83
C LEU A 35 11.89 -1.11 4.70
N ASN A 36 12.61 -0.15 4.10
CA ASN A 36 12.32 0.40 2.79
C ASN A 36 13.26 -0.23 1.75
N PRO A 37 12.77 -1.15 0.90
CA PRO A 37 13.62 -1.93 0.02
C PRO A 37 14.16 -1.15 -1.19
N ASN A 38 13.64 0.05 -1.46
CA ASN A 38 13.96 0.81 -2.67
C ASN A 38 14.30 2.28 -2.43
N GLY A 39 14.44 2.70 -1.17
CA GLY A 39 14.81 4.05 -0.77
C GLY A 39 13.82 5.13 -1.21
N SER A 40 12.52 4.79 -1.36
CA SER A 40 11.52 5.78 -1.75
C SER A 40 11.40 6.87 -0.67
N PRO A 41 11.48 8.18 -1.03
CA PRO A 41 11.31 9.27 -0.09
C PRO A 41 9.98 9.21 0.66
N GLY A 42 9.98 9.58 1.94
CA GLY A 42 8.84 9.49 2.86
C GLY A 42 8.39 8.05 3.14
N GLY A 43 9.09 7.04 2.62
CA GLY A 43 8.63 5.66 2.63
C GLY A 43 7.57 5.35 1.57
N VAL A 44 7.24 6.26 0.65
CA VAL A 44 6.08 6.09 -0.26
C VAL A 44 6.17 4.80 -1.09
N ALA A 45 5.18 3.94 -0.95
CA ALA A 45 5.09 2.64 -1.60
C ALA A 45 3.93 2.54 -2.63
N GLY A 46 3.00 3.50 -2.61
CA GLY A 46 1.93 3.61 -3.60
C GLY A 46 1.30 5.00 -3.65
N VAL A 47 0.72 5.34 -4.80
CA VAL A 47 0.07 6.63 -5.08
C VAL A 47 -1.32 6.42 -5.69
N CYS A 48 -2.23 7.35 -5.39
CA CYS A 48 -3.62 7.31 -5.84
C CYS A 48 -3.97 8.55 -6.68
N SER A 49 -4.86 8.40 -7.67
CA SER A 49 -5.45 9.55 -8.36
C SER A 49 -6.30 10.37 -7.41
N LEU A 50 -6.50 11.66 -7.75
CA LEU A 50 -7.27 12.60 -6.92
C LEU A 50 -8.71 12.13 -6.66
N ASP A 51 -9.29 11.41 -7.61
CA ASP A 51 -10.64 10.85 -7.55
C ASP A 51 -10.70 9.41 -6.98
N GLY A 52 -9.56 8.85 -6.56
CA GLY A 52 -9.49 7.52 -5.96
C GLY A 52 -9.58 6.34 -6.92
N ARG A 53 -9.79 6.56 -8.22
CA ARG A 53 -10.08 5.49 -9.19
C ARG A 53 -8.85 4.71 -9.66
N HIS A 54 -7.65 5.29 -9.53
CA HIS A 54 -6.40 4.66 -9.93
C HIS A 54 -5.46 4.58 -8.74
N LEU A 55 -5.10 3.37 -8.34
CA LEU A 55 -4.08 3.10 -7.33
C LEU A 55 -2.90 2.40 -8.00
N ALA A 56 -1.73 3.03 -7.98
CA ALA A 56 -0.48 2.43 -8.43
C ALA A 56 0.39 2.14 -7.21
N LEU A 57 0.90 0.92 -7.10
CA LEU A 57 1.65 0.46 -5.94
C LEU A 57 2.83 -0.43 -6.36
N MET A 58 3.90 -0.39 -5.58
CA MET A 58 5.07 -1.25 -5.73
C MET A 58 4.96 -2.63 -5.05
N PRO A 59 4.34 -2.81 -3.86
CA PRO A 59 4.17 -4.16 -3.31
C PRO A 59 3.29 -5.04 -4.20
N HIS A 60 3.31 -6.36 -3.98
CA HIS A 60 2.54 -7.32 -4.78
C HIS A 60 1.37 -7.92 -3.96
N PRO A 61 0.28 -7.18 -3.70
CA PRO A 61 -0.86 -7.68 -2.92
C PRO A 61 -1.50 -8.91 -3.56
N GLU A 62 -1.43 -9.06 -4.88
CA GLU A 62 -1.94 -10.21 -5.63
C GLU A 62 -1.20 -11.51 -5.30
N ARG A 63 0.07 -11.40 -4.87
CA ARG A 63 0.88 -12.53 -4.42
C ARG A 63 0.69 -12.86 -2.95
N ALA A 64 -0.14 -12.12 -2.24
CA ALA A 64 -0.27 -12.20 -0.78
C ALA A 64 -1.74 -12.24 -0.31
N VAL A 65 -2.69 -12.68 -1.15
CA VAL A 65 -4.13 -12.76 -0.82
C VAL A 65 -4.50 -13.96 0.05
N ARG A 66 -3.67 -15.01 0.10
CA ARG A 66 -3.84 -16.18 0.98
C ARG A 66 -2.72 -16.24 2.01
N LEU A 67 -3.05 -16.74 3.21
CA LEU A 67 -2.10 -16.83 4.32
C LEU A 67 -0.87 -17.70 4.00
N TRP A 68 -1.05 -18.82 3.29
CA TRP A 68 0.08 -19.69 2.90
C TRP A 68 1.08 -19.02 1.95
N GLN A 69 0.73 -17.89 1.33
CA GLN A 69 1.63 -17.12 0.45
C GLN A 69 2.57 -16.21 1.25
N TRP A 70 2.31 -15.99 2.55
CA TRP A 70 3.13 -15.13 3.38
C TRP A 70 4.38 -15.88 3.84
N ALA A 71 5.54 -15.26 3.68
CA ALA A 71 6.80 -15.84 4.17
C ALA A 71 6.84 -15.94 5.70
N TRP A 72 6.10 -15.05 6.38
CA TRP A 72 5.93 -15.04 7.82
C TRP A 72 4.52 -14.56 8.18
N GLN A 73 3.89 -15.22 9.15
CA GLN A 73 2.59 -14.85 9.69
C GLN A 73 2.76 -14.50 11.18
N PRO A 74 2.44 -13.26 11.58
CA PRO A 74 2.44 -12.88 12.99
C PRO A 74 1.33 -13.61 13.77
N PRO A 75 1.53 -13.96 15.05
CA PRO A 75 0.53 -14.65 15.87
C PRO A 75 -0.87 -13.98 15.90
N PRO A 76 -0.99 -12.63 15.92
CA PRO A 76 -2.30 -11.97 15.82
C PRO A 76 -3.13 -12.35 14.59
N PHE A 77 -2.53 -12.91 13.54
CA PHE A 77 -3.21 -13.29 12.31
C PHE A 77 -3.55 -14.79 12.20
N ASP A 78 -3.27 -15.59 13.24
CA ASP A 78 -3.56 -17.04 13.24
C ASP A 78 -5.05 -17.38 13.10
N ALA A 79 -5.93 -16.48 13.54
CA ALA A 79 -7.37 -16.65 13.41
C ALA A 79 -7.94 -16.20 12.06
N LEU A 80 -7.14 -15.56 11.19
CA LEU A 80 -7.60 -15.16 9.88
C LEU A 80 -7.80 -16.38 8.98
N THR A 81 -8.80 -16.32 8.10
CA THR A 81 -9.00 -17.31 7.03
C THR A 81 -8.42 -16.84 5.69
N THR A 82 -8.15 -15.54 5.57
CA THR A 82 -7.59 -14.92 4.37
C THR A 82 -6.75 -13.71 4.76
N SER A 83 -5.82 -13.32 3.90
CA SER A 83 -4.99 -12.15 4.15
C SER A 83 -5.78 -10.84 4.00
N PRO A 84 -5.46 -9.78 4.77
CA PRO A 84 -6.01 -8.43 4.60
C PRO A 84 -5.84 -7.87 3.19
N TRP A 85 -4.80 -8.27 2.45
CA TRP A 85 -4.57 -7.83 1.07
C TRP A 85 -5.72 -8.20 0.13
N LEU A 86 -6.51 -9.24 0.45
CA LEU A 86 -7.70 -9.59 -0.34
C LEU A 86 -8.74 -8.45 -0.36
N GLN A 87 -8.79 -7.62 0.68
CA GLN A 87 -9.78 -6.54 0.79
C GLN A 87 -9.65 -5.52 -0.35
N LEU A 88 -8.43 -5.28 -0.87
CA LEU A 88 -8.20 -4.39 -2.01
C LEU A 88 -9.02 -4.84 -3.23
N PHE A 89 -9.02 -6.14 -3.51
CA PHE A 89 -9.73 -6.73 -4.66
C PHE A 89 -11.24 -6.81 -4.41
N ILE A 90 -11.67 -7.04 -3.16
CA ILE A 90 -13.09 -6.99 -2.77
C ILE A 90 -13.64 -5.57 -2.98
N ASN A 91 -12.91 -4.55 -2.55
CA ASN A 91 -13.31 -3.14 -2.74
C ASN A 91 -13.47 -2.80 -4.23
N ALA A 92 -12.50 -3.20 -5.06
CA ALA A 92 -12.60 -3.00 -6.51
C ALA A 92 -13.83 -3.70 -7.11
N ARG A 93 -14.12 -4.95 -6.70
CA ARG A 93 -15.32 -5.66 -7.13
C ARG A 93 -16.59 -4.93 -6.71
N ASN A 94 -16.71 -4.56 -5.43
CA ASN A 94 -17.92 -3.91 -4.90
C ASN A 94 -18.20 -2.58 -5.61
N TRP A 95 -17.16 -1.80 -5.90
CA TRP A 95 -17.28 -0.54 -6.64
C TRP A 95 -17.96 -0.72 -8.01
N THR A 96 -17.66 -1.81 -8.73
CA THR A 96 -18.32 -2.11 -10.01
C THR A 96 -19.80 -2.50 -9.88
N GLN A 97 -20.24 -2.93 -8.69
CA GLN A 97 -21.62 -3.34 -8.41
C GLN A 97 -22.48 -2.16 -7.93
N GLU A 98 -21.87 -1.16 -7.31
CA GLU A 98 -22.53 0.03 -6.75
C GLU A 98 -22.82 1.11 -7.80
N GLY A 99 -22.54 0.85 -9.08
CA GLY A 99 -22.77 1.79 -10.18
C GLY A 99 -21.67 2.84 -10.34
N GLY A 100 -20.45 2.56 -9.87
CA GLY A 100 -19.29 3.45 -10.01
C GLY A 100 -18.66 3.52 -11.40
N CYS A 101 -19.09 2.68 -12.34
CA CYS A 101 -18.57 2.61 -13.72
C CYS A 101 -19.08 3.76 -14.61
#